data_AF-A0A2E9A739-F1
#
_entry.id   AF-A0A2E9A739-F1
#
_cell.length_a   1.000
_cell.length_b   1.000
_cell.length_c   1.000
_cell.angle_alpha   90.00
_cell.angle_beta   90.00
_cell.angle_gamma   90.00
#
_symmetry.space_group_name_H-M   'P 1'
#
loop_
_entity.id
_entity.type
_entity.pdbx_description
1 polymer ?
#
loop_
_entity_poly.entity_id
_entity_poly.type
_entity_poly.pdbx_seq_one_letter_code
_entity_poly.pdbx_strand_id
1 'polypeptide(L)'
;MAAATSPYDPGSQEATYWQARQRLASATRALNEKLVSTDIDPELAAALTEKIEGLAAELSQAQQVTGLVDMAKRGQRGTIDDVMGELVSVGGRSHPCSPELLWQEEPNRIIGTVTFGQAFEGPPGHVHGGWVAGVLDHLMGMTHVRTGHPGMTGGLSVRYLKPTPLNQRIEVSAQATELDDKRTEVKAEMRFGETTTATAEAIFVRVDREKFGFETP
;
A
#
# COMPACT_ATOMS: atom_id res chain seq x y z
N MET A 1 -4.31 17.17 -9.11
CA MET A 1 -5.33 16.29 -8.49
C MET A 1 -5.12 14.89 -9.01
N ALA A 2 -4.63 13.95 -8.19
CA ALA A 2 -4.63 12.54 -8.56
C ALA A 2 -5.73 11.85 -7.77
N ALA A 3 -6.92 11.74 -8.37
CA ALA A 3 -7.86 10.72 -7.95
C ALA A 3 -7.45 9.45 -8.69
N ALA A 4 -7.06 8.40 -7.97
CA ALA A 4 -6.87 7.09 -8.59
C ALA A 4 -8.23 6.65 -9.14
N THR A 5 -8.33 6.48 -10.46
CA THR A 5 -9.52 5.91 -11.08
C THR A 5 -9.67 4.47 -10.59
N SER A 6 -10.86 4.10 -10.12
CA SER A 6 -11.18 2.71 -9.80
C SER A 6 -10.83 1.82 -10.99
N PRO A 7 -10.09 0.71 -10.81
CA PRO A 7 -9.82 -0.25 -11.88
C PRO A 7 -11.05 -1.09 -12.24
N TYR A 8 -12.13 -0.98 -11.45
CA TYR A 8 -13.38 -1.73 -11.63
C TYR A 8 -14.40 -0.94 -12.44
N ASP A 9 -15.12 -1.65 -13.32
CA ASP A 9 -16.26 -1.12 -14.07
C ASP A 9 -17.32 -0.54 -13.11
N PRO A 10 -17.75 0.71 -13.30
CA PRO A 10 -18.78 1.32 -12.46
C PRO A 10 -20.06 0.49 -12.43
N GLY A 11 -20.49 0.11 -11.21
CA GLY A 11 -21.70 -0.69 -11.00
C GLY A 11 -21.49 -2.21 -11.06
N SER A 12 -20.28 -2.71 -11.29
CA SER A 12 -19.99 -4.14 -11.21
C SER A 12 -20.08 -4.69 -9.77
N GLN A 13 -20.17 -6.01 -9.64
CA GLN A 13 -20.16 -6.66 -8.33
C GLN A 13 -18.80 -6.52 -7.64
N GLU A 14 -17.71 -6.56 -8.40
CA GLU A 14 -16.35 -6.29 -7.92
C GLU A 14 -16.24 -4.87 -7.37
N ALA A 15 -16.71 -3.88 -8.12
CA ALA A 15 -16.71 -2.49 -7.70
C ALA A 15 -17.49 -2.30 -6.39
N THR A 16 -18.68 -2.88 -6.30
CA THR A 16 -19.52 -2.83 -5.09
C THR A 16 -18.80 -3.46 -3.89
N TYR A 17 -18.20 -4.63 -4.08
CA TYR A 17 -17.49 -5.36 -3.03
C TYR A 17 -16.27 -4.57 -2.52
N TRP A 18 -15.41 -4.11 -3.42
CA TRP A 18 -14.19 -3.41 -3.03
C TRP A 18 -14.46 -2.02 -2.47
N GLN A 19 -15.44 -1.27 -3.00
CA GLN A 19 -15.83 0.02 -2.42
C GLN A 19 -16.31 -0.13 -0.97
N ALA A 20 -17.08 -1.18 -0.65
CA ALA A 20 -17.50 -1.46 0.72
C ALA A 20 -16.30 -1.72 1.64
N ARG A 21 -15.30 -2.49 1.17
CA ARG A 21 -14.08 -2.78 1.93
C ARG A 21 -13.14 -1.59 2.07
N GLN A 22 -13.01 -0.77 1.03
CA GLN A 22 -12.25 0.48 1.06
C GLN A 22 -12.85 1.43 2.11
N ARG A 23 -14.18 1.56 2.18
CA ARG A 23 -14.85 2.34 3.21
C ARG A 23 -14.57 1.80 4.61
N LEU A 24 -14.63 0.48 4.80
CA LEU A 24 -14.29 -0.15 6.08
C LEU A 24 -12.83 0.13 6.46
N ALA A 25 -11.89 -0.02 5.53
CA ALA A 25 -10.48 0.27 5.76
C ALA A 25 -10.24 1.73 6.13
N SER A 26 -10.91 2.68 5.46
CA SER A 26 -10.83 4.11 5.81
C SER A 26 -11.38 4.40 7.22
N ALA A 27 -12.46 3.74 7.63
CA ALA A 27 -12.97 3.88 9.00
C ALA A 27 -11.97 3.32 10.03
N THR A 28 -11.35 2.18 9.76
CA THR A 28 -10.32 1.60 10.63
C THR A 28 -9.04 2.44 10.69
N ARG A 29 -8.62 3.02 9.56
CA ARG A 29 -7.51 3.99 9.52
C ARG A 29 -7.81 5.19 10.41
N ALA A 30 -9.01 5.77 10.27
CA ALA A 30 -9.43 6.89 11.12
C ALA A 30 -9.45 6.51 12.61
N LEU A 31 -9.89 5.30 12.96
CA LEU A 31 -9.80 4.79 14.33
C LEU A 31 -8.34 4.70 14.81
N ASN A 32 -7.46 4.11 14.01
CA ASN A 32 -6.04 3.96 14.34
C ASN A 32 -5.37 5.32 14.59
N GLU A 33 -5.63 6.30 13.73
CA GLU A 33 -5.16 7.69 13.91
C GLU A 33 -5.63 8.30 15.24
N LYS A 34 -6.86 8.04 15.66
CA LYS A 34 -7.37 8.54 16.94
C LYS A 34 -6.83 7.79 18.13
N LEU A 35 -6.65 6.47 18.03
CA LEU A 35 -6.10 5.66 19.13
C LEU A 35 -4.70 6.09 19.52
N VAL A 36 -3.86 6.50 18.56
CA VAL A 36 -2.49 6.94 18.86
C VAL A 36 -2.39 8.39 19.33
N SER A 37 -3.37 9.24 19.01
CA SER A 37 -3.29 10.69 19.25
C SER A 37 -4.16 11.18 20.42
N THR A 38 -4.96 10.31 21.03
CA THR A 38 -5.92 10.68 22.09
C THR A 38 -5.33 10.33 23.45
N ASP A 39 -5.47 11.24 24.41
CA ASP A 39 -5.24 10.94 25.84
C ASP A 39 -6.46 10.17 26.37
N ILE A 40 -6.35 8.85 26.48
CA ILE A 40 -7.46 7.93 26.77
C ILE A 40 -7.33 7.45 28.22
N ASP A 41 -8.34 7.72 29.04
CA ASP A 41 -8.40 7.20 30.40
C ASP A 41 -8.70 5.68 30.41
N PRO A 42 -8.34 4.95 31.49
CA PRO A 42 -8.50 3.49 31.54
C PRO A 42 -9.94 2.99 31.40
N GLU A 43 -10.95 3.74 31.84
CA GLU A 43 -12.37 3.34 31.75
C GLU A 43 -12.83 3.38 30.30
N LEU A 44 -12.53 4.49 29.60
CA LEU A 44 -12.79 4.61 28.17
C LEU A 44 -12.02 3.55 27.36
N ALA A 45 -10.76 3.29 27.71
CA ALA A 45 -9.94 2.27 27.04
C ALA A 45 -10.56 0.87 27.14
N ALA A 46 -11.04 0.48 28.33
CA ALA A 46 -11.71 -0.80 28.54
C ALA A 46 -13.00 -0.91 27.71
N ALA A 47 -13.85 0.13 27.73
CA ALA A 47 -15.09 0.14 26.97
C ALA A 47 -14.88 0.10 25.44
N LEU A 48 -13.81 0.74 24.92
CA LEU A 48 -13.44 0.66 23.51
C LEU A 48 -12.87 -0.71 23.14
N THR A 49 -12.11 -1.34 24.04
CA THR A 49 -11.55 -2.68 23.84
C THR A 49 -12.66 -3.70 23.62
N GLU A 50 -13.70 -3.73 24.47
CA GLU A 50 -14.84 -4.64 24.32
C GLU A 50 -15.52 -4.51 22.94
N LYS A 51 -15.67 -3.27 22.45
CA LYS A 51 -16.25 -3.01 21.13
C LYS A 51 -15.37 -3.52 20.00
N ILE A 52 -14.06 -3.29 20.08
CA ILE A 52 -13.09 -3.71 19.05
C ILE A 52 -12.98 -5.24 19.02
N GLU A 53 -12.92 -5.89 20.19
CA GLU A 53 -12.92 -7.35 20.30
C GLU A 53 -14.22 -7.95 19.78
N GLY A 54 -15.36 -7.30 20.05
CA GLY A 54 -16.66 -7.68 19.46
C GLY A 54 -16.66 -7.67 17.93
N LEU A 55 -16.08 -6.64 17.31
CA LEU A 55 -15.93 -6.56 15.85
C LEU A 55 -15.03 -7.68 15.31
N ALA A 56 -13.93 -7.99 16.01
CA ALA A 56 -13.03 -9.08 15.63
C ALA A 56 -13.71 -10.46 15.75
N ALA A 57 -14.52 -10.66 16.80
CA ALA A 57 -15.31 -11.87 16.98
C ALA A 57 -16.36 -12.05 15.88
N GLU A 58 -17.05 -10.97 15.48
CA GLU A 58 -18.00 -10.97 14.36
C GLU A 58 -17.32 -11.36 13.04
N LEU A 59 -16.17 -10.73 12.72
CA LEU A 59 -15.39 -11.09 11.53
C LEU A 59 -14.90 -12.54 11.54
N SER A 60 -14.63 -13.09 12.73
CA SER A 60 -14.20 -14.49 12.89
C SER A 60 -15.33 -15.50 12.62
N GLN A 61 -16.59 -15.08 12.64
CA GLN A 61 -17.72 -15.92 12.21
C GLN A 61 -17.88 -15.96 10.67
N ALA A 62 -17.32 -14.98 9.96
CA ALA A 62 -17.29 -14.99 8.50
C ALA A 62 -16.22 -15.96 7.97
N GLN A 63 -16.34 -16.34 6.69
CA GLN A 63 -15.34 -17.20 6.08
C GLN A 63 -13.99 -16.49 5.94
N GLN A 64 -13.00 -16.96 6.71
CA GLN A 64 -11.60 -16.56 6.60
C GLN A 64 -10.89 -17.33 5.46
N VAL A 65 -9.94 -16.66 4.80
CA VAL A 65 -9.11 -17.26 3.75
C VAL A 65 -7.64 -17.01 4.04
N THR A 66 -6.78 -17.88 3.53
CA THR A 66 -5.35 -17.85 3.84
C THR A 66 -4.59 -17.10 2.75
N GLY A 67 -4.47 -15.78 2.94
CA GLY A 67 -3.65 -14.93 2.07
C GLY A 67 -4.32 -14.49 0.76
N LEU A 68 -3.54 -13.83 -0.08
CA LEU A 68 -4.03 -13.10 -1.27
C LEU A 68 -4.46 -14.03 -2.41
N VAL A 69 -3.75 -15.15 -2.61
CA VAL A 69 -4.07 -16.14 -3.66
C VAL A 69 -5.42 -16.78 -3.40
N ASP A 70 -5.70 -17.21 -2.16
CA ASP A 70 -7.01 -17.78 -1.80
C ASP A 70 -8.13 -16.76 -1.94
N MET A 71 -7.86 -15.47 -1.68
CA MET A 71 -8.82 -14.40 -1.91
C MET A 71 -9.11 -14.21 -3.41
N ALA A 72 -8.09 -14.24 -4.26
CA ALA A 72 -8.23 -14.08 -5.72
C ALA A 72 -8.96 -15.25 -6.39
N LYS A 73 -8.83 -16.46 -5.85
CA LYS A 73 -9.59 -17.63 -6.30
C LYS A 73 -11.10 -17.52 -6.05
N ARG A 74 -11.54 -16.58 -5.22
CA ARG A 74 -12.96 -16.34 -5.00
C ARG A 74 -13.50 -15.52 -6.16
N GLY A 75 -14.54 -16.03 -6.82
CA GLY A 75 -15.22 -15.32 -7.90
C GLY A 75 -15.67 -13.91 -7.46
N GLN A 76 -15.78 -13.00 -8.43
CA GLN A 76 -16.22 -11.61 -8.22
C GLN A 76 -15.30 -10.78 -7.30
N ARG A 77 -14.00 -11.11 -7.28
CA ARG A 77 -12.95 -10.34 -6.57
C ARG A 77 -11.92 -9.72 -7.51
N GLY A 78 -12.03 -9.98 -8.81
CA GLY A 78 -11.04 -9.60 -9.81
C GLY A 78 -9.86 -10.59 -9.86
N THR A 79 -8.81 -10.17 -10.53
CA THR A 79 -7.54 -10.90 -10.68
C THR A 79 -6.73 -10.88 -9.38
N ILE A 80 -5.62 -11.65 -9.34
CA ILE A 80 -4.65 -11.55 -8.25
C ILE A 80 -4.07 -10.14 -8.13
N ASP A 81 -3.84 -9.45 -9.25
CA ASP A 81 -3.33 -8.07 -9.26
C ASP A 81 -4.36 -7.10 -8.65
N ASP A 82 -5.66 -7.30 -8.90
CA ASP A 82 -6.73 -6.52 -8.28
C ASP A 82 -6.76 -6.72 -6.75
N VAL A 83 -6.68 -7.97 -6.30
CA VAL A 83 -6.64 -8.31 -4.87
C VAL A 83 -5.39 -7.73 -4.20
N MET A 84 -4.23 -7.81 -4.85
CA MET A 84 -3.00 -7.23 -4.34
C MET A 84 -3.13 -5.72 -4.21
N GLY A 85 -3.65 -5.03 -5.22
CA GLY A 85 -3.92 -3.58 -5.18
C GLY A 85 -4.96 -3.15 -4.13
N GLU A 86 -5.67 -4.10 -3.53
CA GLU A 86 -6.63 -3.85 -2.45
C GLU A 86 -6.09 -4.22 -1.06
N LEU A 87 -5.31 -5.30 -0.93
CA LEU A 87 -5.04 -5.92 0.37
C LEU A 87 -3.57 -6.00 0.79
N VAL A 88 -2.61 -5.60 -0.06
CA VAL A 88 -1.21 -5.52 0.38
C VAL A 88 -1.02 -4.43 1.44
N SER A 89 -0.08 -4.63 2.36
CA SER A 89 0.01 -3.83 3.58
C SER A 89 0.37 -2.36 3.39
N VAL A 90 1.07 -2.01 2.30
CA VAL A 90 1.62 -0.66 2.07
C VAL A 90 0.82 0.18 1.07
N GLY A 91 0.26 -0.42 0.02
CA GLY A 91 -0.53 0.31 -0.99
C GLY A 91 -1.93 -0.27 -1.21
N GLY A 92 -2.36 -1.23 -0.39
CA GLY A 92 -3.69 -1.80 -0.48
C GLY A 92 -4.77 -0.80 -0.09
N ARG A 93 -5.63 -0.44 -1.04
CA ARG A 93 -6.73 0.53 -0.84
C ARG A 93 -7.69 0.11 0.28
N SER A 94 -7.92 -1.20 0.43
CA SER A 94 -8.72 -1.85 1.48
C SER A 94 -7.90 -2.35 2.69
N HIS A 95 -6.62 -1.99 2.82
CA HIS A 95 -5.79 -2.42 3.95
C HIS A 95 -5.79 -1.38 5.09
N PRO A 96 -6.16 -1.75 6.33
CA PRO A 96 -6.34 -0.79 7.43
C PRO A 96 -5.03 -0.16 7.94
N CYS A 97 -3.87 -0.76 7.64
CA CYS A 97 -2.56 -0.19 7.99
C CYS A 97 -1.87 0.52 6.82
N SER A 98 -2.44 0.48 5.60
CA SER A 98 -1.83 1.15 4.46
C SER A 98 -1.96 2.67 4.64
N PRO A 99 -0.90 3.47 4.41
CA PRO A 99 -1.07 4.91 4.24
C PRO A 99 -1.96 5.19 3.02
N GLU A 100 -2.46 6.43 2.92
CA GLU A 100 -3.30 6.87 1.79
C GLU A 100 -2.45 7.09 0.53
N LEU A 101 -1.90 6.00 -0.02
CA LEU A 101 -1.13 6.01 -1.25
C LEU A 101 -2.08 5.99 -2.46
N LEU A 102 -1.97 7.03 -3.28
CA LEU A 102 -2.68 7.17 -4.55
C LEU A 102 -1.64 7.31 -5.65
N TRP A 103 -1.85 6.64 -6.78
CA TRP A 103 -0.90 6.67 -7.88
C TRP A 103 -1.59 6.69 -9.23
N GLN A 104 -0.80 7.05 -10.24
CA GLN A 104 -1.13 6.97 -11.65
C GLN A 104 0.03 6.26 -12.35
N GLU A 105 -0.35 5.40 -13.29
CA GLU A 105 0.59 4.59 -14.05
C GLU A 105 0.91 5.30 -15.37
N GLU A 106 2.21 5.44 -15.65
CA GLU A 106 2.78 5.89 -16.93
C GLU A 106 3.64 4.74 -17.50
N PRO A 107 3.98 4.75 -18.80
CA PRO A 107 4.92 3.78 -19.36
C PRO A 107 6.26 3.80 -18.59
N ASN A 108 6.64 2.67 -17.99
CA ASN A 108 7.86 2.48 -17.18
C ASN A 108 8.02 3.44 -15.99
N ARG A 109 6.94 4.10 -15.56
CA ARG A 109 6.98 5.10 -14.49
C ARG A 109 5.68 5.10 -13.71
N ILE A 110 5.78 5.34 -12.41
CA ILE A 110 4.62 5.62 -11.57
C ILE A 110 4.85 6.94 -10.88
N ILE A 111 3.81 7.77 -10.86
CA ILE A 111 3.75 8.99 -10.04
C ILE A 111 2.59 8.85 -9.06
N GLY A 112 2.75 9.37 -7.87
CA GLY A 112 1.75 9.24 -6.84
C GLY A 112 1.91 10.24 -5.72
N THR A 113 0.99 10.13 -4.78
CA THR A 113 1.00 10.89 -3.56
C THR A 113 0.59 10.04 -2.39
N VAL A 114 1.21 10.27 -1.26
CA VAL A 114 0.91 9.59 0.01
C VAL A 114 0.74 10.62 1.10
N THR A 115 -0.20 10.38 2.00
CA THR A 115 -0.35 11.13 3.24
C THR A 115 -0.13 10.19 4.41
N PHE A 116 0.73 10.60 5.34
CA PHE A 116 1.00 9.88 6.57
C PHE A 116 0.40 10.65 7.74
N GLY A 117 -0.54 10.04 8.45
CA GLY A 117 -1.06 10.60 9.71
C GLY A 117 -0.17 10.28 10.90
N GLN A 118 -0.64 10.61 12.09
CA GLN A 118 0.09 10.44 13.35
C GLN A 118 0.45 8.97 13.62
N ALA A 119 -0.36 8.02 13.16
CA ALA A 119 -0.09 6.58 13.34
C ALA A 119 1.19 6.08 12.67
N PHE A 120 1.81 6.90 11.81
CA PHE A 120 3.03 6.59 11.07
C PHE A 120 4.26 7.35 11.59
N GLU A 121 4.12 8.07 12.70
CA GLU A 121 5.19 8.84 13.33
C GLU A 121 6.36 7.94 13.75
N GLY A 122 7.58 8.43 13.53
CA GLY A 122 8.78 7.86 14.12
C GLY A 122 9.47 8.91 14.98
N PRO A 123 10.31 9.78 14.40
CA PRO A 123 10.77 10.99 15.08
C PRO A 123 9.61 11.97 15.28
N PRO A 124 9.64 12.82 16.32
CA PRO A 124 8.59 13.82 16.56
C PRO A 124 8.27 14.65 15.31
N GLY A 125 7.00 14.66 14.92
CA GLY A 125 6.45 15.39 13.76
C GLY A 125 6.77 14.77 12.38
N HIS A 126 7.44 13.63 12.31
CA HIS A 126 7.96 13.08 11.05
C HIS A 126 7.69 11.58 10.88
N VAL A 127 7.57 11.17 9.63
CA VAL A 127 7.30 9.78 9.25
C VAL A 127 8.46 8.88 9.69
N HIS A 128 8.13 7.71 10.26
CA HIS A 128 9.14 6.71 10.56
C HIS A 128 9.86 6.25 9.29
N GLY A 129 11.20 6.17 9.33
CA GLY A 129 12.01 5.84 8.15
C GLY A 129 11.64 4.50 7.51
N GLY A 130 11.16 3.54 8.30
CA GLY A 130 10.65 2.25 7.80
C GLY A 130 9.40 2.38 6.90
N TRP A 131 8.49 3.31 7.20
CA TRP A 131 7.32 3.57 6.34
C TRP A 131 7.72 4.27 5.04
N VAL A 132 8.68 5.19 5.11
CA VAL A 132 9.28 5.80 3.91
C VAL A 132 9.91 4.73 3.01
N ALA A 133 10.72 3.84 3.58
CA ALA A 133 11.34 2.74 2.85
C ALA A 133 10.28 1.78 2.27
N GLY A 134 9.27 1.41 3.05
CA GLY A 134 8.18 0.52 2.61
C GLY A 134 7.39 1.10 1.44
N VAL A 135 7.02 2.39 1.48
CA VAL A 135 6.30 3.05 0.39
C VAL A 135 7.17 3.15 -0.86
N LEU A 136 8.45 3.48 -0.73
CA LEU A 136 9.38 3.51 -1.86
C LEU A 136 9.57 2.12 -2.48
N ASP A 137 9.77 1.07 -1.67
CA ASP A 137 9.86 -0.32 -2.13
C ASP A 137 8.58 -0.75 -2.87
N HIS A 138 7.41 -0.48 -2.27
CA HIS A 138 6.13 -0.82 -2.89
C HIS A 138 5.94 -0.13 -4.24
N LEU A 139 6.21 1.18 -4.30
CA LEU A 139 6.11 1.97 -5.54
C LEU A 139 7.07 1.46 -6.62
N MET A 140 8.30 1.12 -6.24
CA MET A 140 9.28 0.57 -7.18
C MET A 140 8.88 -0.82 -7.66
N GLY A 141 8.34 -1.68 -6.80
CA GLY A 141 7.83 -2.99 -7.18
C GLY A 141 6.67 -2.90 -8.17
N MET A 142 5.73 -1.99 -7.93
CA MET A 142 4.66 -1.72 -8.88
C MET A 142 5.20 -1.21 -10.22
N THR A 143 6.21 -0.34 -10.19
CA THR A 143 6.84 0.19 -11.41
C THR A 143 7.57 -0.90 -12.19
N HIS A 144 8.24 -1.83 -11.49
CA HIS A 144 8.87 -3.00 -12.11
C HIS A 144 7.85 -3.89 -12.82
N VAL A 145 6.71 -4.20 -12.18
CA VAL A 145 5.66 -5.02 -12.80
C VAL A 145 5.16 -4.43 -14.12
N ARG A 146 5.21 -3.10 -14.28
CA ARG A 146 4.85 -2.41 -15.53
C ARG A 146 5.82 -2.63 -16.69
N THR A 147 7.00 -3.19 -16.43
CA THR A 147 7.90 -3.69 -17.49
C THR A 147 7.42 -5.02 -18.11
N GLY A 148 6.25 -5.51 -17.72
CA GLY A 148 5.63 -6.72 -18.28
C GLY A 148 6.05 -8.02 -17.60
N HIS A 149 6.87 -7.95 -16.55
CA HIS A 149 7.42 -9.12 -15.87
C HIS A 149 7.18 -9.02 -14.36
N PRO A 150 6.74 -10.10 -13.68
CA PRO A 150 6.79 -10.13 -12.23
C PRO A 150 8.24 -10.23 -11.78
N GLY A 151 8.52 -9.75 -10.57
CA GLY A 151 9.84 -9.88 -9.97
C GLY A 151 9.84 -9.61 -8.49
N MET A 152 10.97 -9.95 -7.89
CA MET A 152 11.22 -9.79 -6.47
C MET A 152 12.30 -8.74 -6.27
N THR A 153 12.20 -7.96 -5.20
CA THR A 153 13.27 -7.05 -4.78
C THR A 153 14.51 -7.88 -4.41
N GLY A 154 15.57 -7.77 -5.21
CA GLY A 154 16.87 -8.39 -4.96
C GLY A 154 17.78 -7.56 -4.06
N GLY A 155 17.56 -6.24 -4.01
CA GLY A 155 18.23 -5.32 -3.12
C GLY A 155 17.58 -3.94 -3.14
N LEU A 156 17.61 -3.25 -2.00
CA LEU A 156 17.02 -1.93 -1.79
C LEU A 156 18.02 -1.03 -1.05
N SER A 157 18.32 0.13 -1.62
CA SER A 157 19.08 1.19 -0.96
C SER A 157 18.21 2.43 -0.83
N VAL A 158 18.06 2.94 0.39
CA VAL A 158 17.30 4.17 0.67
C VAL A 158 18.22 5.21 1.27
N ARG A 159 18.17 6.44 0.75
CA ARG A 159 18.88 7.61 1.30
C ARG A 159 17.86 8.59 1.86
N TYR A 160 17.94 8.85 3.16
CA TYR A 160 17.13 9.86 3.85
C TYR A 160 17.88 11.20 3.81
N LEU A 161 17.38 12.16 3.03
CA LEU A 161 18.03 13.44 2.78
C LEU A 161 17.50 14.54 3.71
N LYS A 162 16.19 14.54 3.94
CA LYS A 162 15.48 15.46 4.85
C LYS A 162 14.35 14.70 5.57
N PRO A 163 13.94 15.15 6.77
CA PRO A 163 12.78 14.59 7.43
C PRO A 163 11.52 14.68 6.55
N THR A 164 10.73 13.60 6.51
CA THR A 164 9.44 13.58 5.80
C THR A 164 8.33 13.99 6.78
N PRO A 165 7.60 15.10 6.57
CA PRO A 165 6.63 15.60 7.53
C PRO A 165 5.35 14.75 7.57
N LEU A 166 4.72 14.68 8.75
CA LEU A 166 3.38 14.10 8.92
C LEU A 166 2.29 15.07 8.48
N ASN A 167 1.09 14.55 8.20
CA ASN A 167 -0.13 15.29 7.87
C ASN A 167 0.02 16.22 6.65
N GLN A 168 1.03 15.98 5.82
CA GLN A 168 1.25 16.67 4.55
C GLN A 168 1.05 15.72 3.39
N ARG A 169 0.66 16.26 2.25
CA ARG A 169 0.65 15.53 0.98
C ARG A 169 2.08 15.40 0.49
N ILE A 170 2.59 14.18 0.42
CA ILE A 170 3.94 13.84 -0.05
C ILE A 170 3.84 13.30 -1.46
N GLU A 171 4.68 13.79 -2.37
CA GLU A 171 4.78 13.30 -3.73
C GLU A 171 5.77 12.13 -3.78
N VAL A 172 5.44 11.10 -4.53
CA VAL A 172 6.31 9.95 -4.76
C VAL A 172 6.37 9.64 -6.25
N SER A 173 7.53 9.21 -6.74
CA SER A 173 7.66 8.73 -8.12
C SER A 173 8.69 7.63 -8.21
N ALA A 174 8.54 6.76 -9.20
CA ALA A 174 9.49 5.70 -9.50
C ALA A 174 9.58 5.48 -11.01
N GLN A 175 10.78 5.15 -11.49
CA GLN A 175 11.05 4.89 -12.90
C GLN A 175 11.90 3.62 -13.06
N ALA A 176 11.48 2.74 -13.97
CA ALA A 176 12.15 1.49 -14.27
C ALA A 176 13.06 1.60 -15.51
N THR A 177 14.22 0.96 -15.43
CA THR A 177 15.17 0.77 -16.54
C THR A 177 15.55 -0.71 -16.59
N GLU A 178 15.32 -1.35 -17.74
CA GLU A 178 15.77 -2.73 -17.94
C GLU A 178 17.30 -2.78 -18.04
N LEU A 179 17.93 -3.65 -17.23
CA LEU A 179 19.38 -3.83 -17.27
C LEU A 179 19.77 -5.00 -18.17
N ASP A 180 19.02 -6.10 -18.06
CA ASP A 180 19.18 -7.32 -18.85
C ASP A 180 17.89 -8.17 -18.79
N ASP A 181 17.94 -9.36 -19.39
CA ASP A 181 16.81 -10.29 -19.48
C ASP A 181 16.22 -10.72 -18.13
N LYS A 182 16.97 -10.56 -17.02
CA LYS A 182 16.58 -11.01 -15.67
C LYS A 182 16.43 -9.86 -14.68
N ARG A 183 16.97 -8.68 -14.96
CA ARG A 183 17.11 -7.61 -13.96
C ARG A 183 16.57 -6.28 -14.46
N THR A 184 15.88 -5.59 -13.57
CA THR A 184 15.40 -4.23 -13.76
C THR A 184 15.94 -3.37 -12.63
N GLU A 185 16.57 -2.25 -12.96
CA GLU A 185 16.86 -1.19 -12.00
C GLU A 185 15.62 -0.30 -11.89
N VAL A 186 15.22 0.04 -10.67
CA VAL A 186 14.18 1.03 -10.43
C VAL A 186 14.72 2.08 -9.48
N LYS A 187 14.50 3.35 -9.82
CA LYS A 187 14.84 4.49 -8.98
C LYS A 187 13.58 5.20 -8.55
N ALA A 188 13.52 5.62 -7.29
CA ALA A 188 12.38 6.31 -6.72
C ALA A 188 12.78 7.53 -5.90
N GLU A 189 11.83 8.45 -5.79
CA GLU A 189 11.98 9.71 -5.06
C GLU A 189 10.72 9.99 -4.24
N MET A 190 10.91 10.52 -3.03
CA MET A 190 9.88 11.08 -2.16
C MET A 190 10.15 12.58 -1.94
N ARG A 191 9.14 13.43 -2.17
CA ARG A 191 9.25 14.88 -2.15
C ARG A 191 8.14 15.53 -1.33
N PHE A 192 8.50 16.59 -0.61
CA PHE A 192 7.57 17.55 -0.03
C PHE A 192 7.78 18.91 -0.69
N GLY A 193 6.86 19.28 -1.59
CA GLY A 193 7.01 20.45 -2.46
C GLY A 193 8.29 20.35 -3.30
N GLU A 194 9.16 21.35 -3.20
CA GLU A 194 10.44 21.36 -3.92
C GLU A 194 11.55 20.52 -3.26
N THR A 195 11.32 20.04 -2.03
CA THR A 195 12.34 19.35 -1.24
C THR A 195 12.24 17.83 -1.39
N THR A 196 13.31 17.21 -1.88
CA THR A 196 13.47 15.75 -1.81
C THR A 196 13.77 15.32 -0.38
N THR A 197 12.91 14.48 0.19
CA THR A 197 13.08 13.97 1.56
C THR A 197 13.81 12.63 1.57
N ALA A 198 13.56 11.78 0.58
CA ALA A 198 14.26 10.51 0.41
C ALA A 198 14.36 10.10 -1.06
N THR A 199 15.39 9.32 -1.37
CA THR A 199 15.56 8.64 -2.66
C THR A 199 15.79 7.15 -2.43
N ALA A 200 15.42 6.32 -3.38
CA ALA A 200 15.72 4.90 -3.34
C ALA A 200 16.17 4.37 -4.69
N GLU A 201 17.00 3.33 -4.65
CA GLU A 201 17.40 2.53 -5.80
C GLU A 201 17.22 1.05 -5.44
N ALA A 202 16.65 0.29 -6.36
CA ALA A 202 16.42 -1.13 -6.17
C ALA A 202 16.69 -1.93 -7.44
N ILE A 203 17.16 -3.15 -7.25
CA ILE A 203 17.27 -4.15 -8.32
C ILE A 203 16.14 -5.15 -8.15
N PHE A 204 15.31 -5.28 -9.16
CA PHE A 204 14.29 -6.32 -9.25
C PHE A 204 14.80 -7.47 -10.09
N VAL A 205 14.59 -8.68 -9.61
CA VAL A 205 14.93 -9.91 -10.32
C VAL A 205 13.63 -10.53 -10.82
N ARG A 206 13.52 -10.68 -12.13
CA ARG A 206 12.36 -11.28 -12.78
C ARG A 206 12.19 -12.72 -12.31
N VAL A 207 10.95 -13.10 -12.03
CA VAL A 207 10.63 -14.46 -11.61
C VAL A 207 9.72 -15.14 -12.62
N ASP A 208 9.80 -16.47 -12.63
CA ASP A 208 8.89 -17.30 -13.41
C ASP A 208 7.50 -17.28 -12.77
N ARG A 209 6.47 -16.88 -13.52
CA ARG A 209 5.08 -16.78 -13.04
C ARG A 209 4.58 -18.11 -12.47
N GLU A 210 4.95 -19.23 -13.10
CA GLU A 210 4.49 -20.57 -12.72
C GLU A 210 5.00 -20.97 -11.33
N LYS A 211 6.22 -20.57 -10.98
CA LYS A 211 6.84 -20.91 -9.69
C LYS A 211 6.28 -20.13 -8.50
N PHE A 212 5.60 -19.00 -8.75
CA PHE A 212 5.06 -18.12 -7.72
C PHE A 212 3.53 -18.20 -7.58
N GLY A 213 2.89 -19.16 -8.25
CA GLY A 213 1.46 -19.42 -8.07
C GLY A 213 0.55 -18.34 -8.68
N PHE A 214 1.07 -17.53 -9.61
CA PHE A 214 0.29 -16.59 -10.42
C PHE A 214 -0.38 -17.30 -11.61
N GLU A 215 -0.94 -18.50 -11.39
CA GLU A 215 -1.74 -19.16 -12.42
C GLU A 215 -2.92 -18.26 -12.78
N THR A 216 -3.04 -17.95 -14.08
CA THR A 216 -4.24 -17.32 -14.62
C THR A 216 -5.26 -18.43 -14.87
N PRO A 217 -6.54 -18.27 -14.53
CA PRO A 217 -7.60 -19.13 -15.06
C PRO A 217 -7.62 -19.13 -16.59
#